data_AF-A0A3B9ZIF4-F1
#
_entry.id   AF-A0A3B9ZIF4-F1
#
_cell.length_a   1.000
_cell.length_b   1.000
_cell.length_c   1.000
_cell.angle_alpha   90.00
_cell.angle_beta   90.00
_cell.angle_gamma   90.00
#
_symmetry.space_group_name_H-M   'P 1'
#
loop_
_entity.id
_entity.type
_entity.pdbx_description
1 polymer ?
#
loop_
_entity_poly.entity_id
_entity_poly.type
_entity_poly.pdbx_seq_one_letter_code
_entity_poly.pdbx_strand_id
1 'polypeptide(L)' 'VLAHYPGYTLLYFNDWFDGIKEVKSLGGIIFGVLNGEGREREFVREVLAAEGVDFILEGWHGWQEIFPAL' A
#
# COMPACT_ATOMS: atom_id res chain seq x y z
N VAL A 1 9.58 -4.97 14.05
CA VAL A 1 10.31 -4.36 12.90
C VAL A 1 10.54 -2.86 13.08
N LEU A 2 9.54 -2.00 13.36
CA LEU A 2 9.80 -0.57 13.66
C LEU A 2 10.73 -0.35 14.87
N ALA A 3 10.70 -1.24 15.87
CA ALA A 3 11.66 -1.23 16.99
C ALA A 3 13.13 -1.38 16.57
N HIS A 4 13.41 -1.93 15.37
CA HIS A 4 14.76 -2.07 14.83
C HIS A 4 15.19 -0.89 13.95
N TYR A 5 14.27 0.02 13.60
CA TYR A 5 14.54 1.19 12.75
C TYR A 5 13.94 2.45 13.39
N PRO A 6 14.46 2.89 14.55
CA PRO A 6 13.97 4.08 15.22
C PRO A 6 14.13 5.32 14.33
N GLY A 7 13.08 6.13 14.24
CA GLY A 7 13.06 7.36 13.43
C GLY A 7 12.70 7.16 11.95
N TYR A 8 12.37 5.93 11.53
CA TYR A 8 11.94 5.64 10.16
C TYR A 8 10.45 5.28 10.11
N THR A 9 9.81 5.66 9.00
CA THR A 9 8.45 5.23 8.65
C THR A 9 8.53 4.09 7.65
N LEU A 10 7.82 2.99 7.92
CA LEU A 10 7.70 1.88 6.98
C LEU A 10 6.59 2.21 5.97
N LEU A 11 6.94 2.28 4.70
CA LEU A 11 6.01 2.47 3.59
C LEU A 11 5.97 1.20 2.75
N TYR A 12 4.77 0.74 2.39
CA TYR A 12 4.58 -0.45 1.58
C TYR A 12 3.77 -0.14 0.32
N PHE A 13 4.28 -0.54 -0.84
CA PHE A 13 3.69 -0.28 -2.15
C PHE A 13 3.46 -1.59 -2.87
N ASN A 14 2.26 -2.16 -2.77
CA ASN A 14 1.92 -3.43 -3.42
C ASN A 14 0.41 -3.72 -3.38
N ASP A 15 -0.02 -4.72 -4.13
CA ASP A 15 -1.34 -5.37 -4.01
C ASP A 15 -1.29 -6.73 -3.30
N TRP A 16 -0.10 -7.20 -2.92
CA TRP A 16 0.05 -8.48 -2.25
C TRP A 16 -0.49 -8.48 -0.81
N PHE A 17 -1.49 -9.33 -0.60
CA PHE A 17 -2.31 -9.37 0.60
C PHE A 17 -1.56 -9.67 1.91
N ASP A 18 -0.70 -10.68 1.92
CA ASP A 18 0.01 -11.05 3.15
C ASP A 18 0.97 -9.94 3.59
N GLY A 19 1.58 -9.24 2.62
CA GLY A 19 2.41 -8.08 2.89
C GLY A 19 1.63 -6.90 3.50
N ILE A 20 0.39 -6.65 3.04
CA ILE A 20 -0.50 -5.63 3.62
C ILE A 20 -0.74 -5.93 5.11
N LYS A 21 -1.13 -7.16 5.44
CA LYS A 21 -1.37 -7.57 6.84
C LYS A 21 -0.13 -7.44 7.71
N GLU A 22 1.01 -7.88 7.21
CA GLU A 22 2.27 -7.82 7.95
C GLU A 22 2.67 -6.36 8.23
N VAL A 23 2.65 -5.49 7.22
CA VAL A 23 3.00 -4.07 7.38
C VAL A 23 2.04 -3.35 8.33
N LYS A 24 0.75 -3.68 8.27
CA LYS A 24 -0.27 -3.15 9.20
C LYS A 24 0.05 -3.54 10.64
N SER A 25 0.42 -4.80 10.89
CA SER A 25 0.80 -5.27 12.22
C SER A 25 2.04 -4.56 12.78
N LEU A 26 2.87 -4.02 11.89
CA LEU A 26 4.08 -3.27 12.22
C LEU A 26 3.83 -1.77 12.36
N GLY A 27 2.62 -1.27 12.11
CA GLY A 27 2.29 0.15 12.15
C GLY A 27 2.83 0.95 10.96
N GLY A 28 3.11 0.30 9.83
CA GLY A 28 3.50 0.98 8.59
C GLY A 28 2.30 1.58 7.85
N ILE A 29 2.59 2.39 6.83
CA ILE A 29 1.61 3.01 5.92
C ILE A 29 1.58 2.20 4.62
N ILE A 30 0.38 1.94 4.13
CA ILE A 30 0.12 1.00 3.06
C ILE A 30 -0.50 1.73 1.85
N PHE A 31 0.21 1.64 0.73
CA PHE A 31 -0.21 2.13 -0.57
C PHE A 31 -0.56 0.91 -1.45
N GLY A 32 -1.84 0.62 -1.59
CA GLY A 32 -2.35 -0.41 -2.48
C GLY A 32 -2.14 -0.01 -3.94
N VAL A 33 -1.31 -0.74 -4.68
CA VAL A 33 -1.00 -0.40 -6.09
C VAL A 33 -1.92 -1.17 -7.03
N LEU A 34 -2.77 -0.48 -7.78
CA LEU A 34 -3.63 -1.11 -8.78
C LEU A 34 -2.82 -1.59 -9.98
N ASN A 35 -2.51 -2.89 -9.98
CA ASN A 35 -1.99 -3.62 -11.12
C ASN A 35 -3.13 -4.28 -11.90
N GLY A 36 -2.82 -4.73 -13.12
CA GLY A 36 -3.77 -5.40 -14.01
C GLY A 36 -4.70 -4.44 -14.78
N GLU A 37 -5.51 -5.03 -15.66
CA GLU A 37 -6.39 -4.33 -16.58
C GLU A 37 -7.82 -4.88 -16.54
N GLY A 38 -8.80 -4.04 -16.94
CA GLY A 38 -10.20 -4.45 -17.04
C GLY A 38 -10.78 -5.00 -15.74
N ARG A 39 -11.34 -6.22 -15.77
CA ARG A 39 -12.01 -6.83 -14.61
C ARG A 39 -11.05 -7.19 -13.48
N GLU A 40 -9.79 -7.49 -13.79
CA GLU A 40 -8.78 -7.76 -12.78
C GLU A 40 -8.50 -6.50 -11.94
N ARG A 41 -8.41 -5.35 -12.60
CA ARG A 41 -8.20 -4.07 -11.92
C ARG A 41 -9.31 -3.74 -10.93
N GLU A 42 -10.56 -3.96 -11.31
CA GLU A 42 -11.71 -3.73 -10.42
C GLU A 42 -11.72 -4.73 -9.24
N PHE A 43 -11.40 -5.99 -9.49
CA PHE A 43 -11.26 -6.99 -8.43
C PHE A 43 -10.15 -6.60 -7.43
N VAL A 44 -8.98 -6.21 -7.92
CA VAL A 44 -7.86 -5.76 -7.07
C VAL A 44 -8.27 -4.50 -6.28
N ARG A 45 -8.99 -3.56 -6.89
CA ARG A 45 -9.52 -2.36 -6.21
C ARG A 45 -10.42 -2.73 -5.04
N GLU A 46 -11.37 -3.65 -5.24
CA GLU A 46 -12.28 -4.12 -4.19
C GLU A 46 -11.53 -4.80 -3.05
N VAL A 47 -10.56 -5.67 -3.37
CA VAL A 47 -9.74 -6.36 -2.38
C VAL A 47 -8.91 -5.37 -1.56
N LEU A 48 -8.20 -4.45 -2.21
CA LEU A 48 -7.41 -3.42 -1.53
C LEU A 48 -8.26 -2.57 -0.57
N ALA A 49 -9.47 -2.19 -1.00
CA ALA A 49 -10.40 -1.44 -0.16
C ALA A 49 -10.88 -2.26 1.05
N ALA A 50 -11.18 -3.55 0.86
CA ALA A 50 -11.64 -4.44 1.92
C ALA A 50 -10.56 -4.68 2.98
N GLU A 51 -9.28 -4.71 2.59
CA GLU A 51 -8.16 -4.92 3.52
C GLU A 51 -7.76 -3.65 4.30
N GLY A 52 -8.34 -2.51 3.91
CA GLY A 52 -8.13 -1.24 4.58
C GLY A 52 -6.68 -0.78 4.44
N VAL A 53 -6.20 -0.69 3.20
CA VAL A 53 -5.01 0.09 2.85
C VAL A 53 -5.26 1.57 3.09
N ASP A 54 -4.22 2.34 3.39
CA ASP A 54 -4.35 3.78 3.67
C ASP A 54 -4.63 4.58 2.40
N PHE A 55 -4.02 4.16 1.29
CA PHE A 55 -4.17 4.80 -0.02
C PHE A 55 -4.24 3.76 -1.13
N ILE A 56 -4.97 4.06 -2.21
CA ILE A 56 -4.97 3.28 -3.45
C ILE A 56 -4.33 4.12 -4.54
N LEU A 57 -3.32 3.57 -5.20
CA LEU A 57 -2.60 4.19 -6.32
C LEU A 57 -3.06 3.59 -7.63
N GLU A 58 -3.35 4.44 -8.62
CA GLU A 58 -3.67 4.04 -9.99
C GLU A 58 -2.38 3.66 -10.75
N GLY A 59 -1.68 2.63 -10.27
CA GLY A 59 -0.34 2.23 -10.73
C GLY A 59 0.79 3.02 -10.07
N TRP A 60 2.00 2.94 -10.63
CA TRP A 60 3.19 3.66 -10.10
C TRP A 60 3.27 5.11 -10.56
N HIS A 61 2.36 5.58 -11.41
CA HIS A 61 2.35 6.96 -11.85
C HIS A 61 1.93 7.86 -10.67
N GLY A 62 2.69 8.93 -10.40
CA GLY A 62 2.40 9.85 -9.29
C GLY A 62 2.98 9.44 -7.92
N TRP A 63 3.82 8.40 -7.83
CA TRP A 63 4.48 8.03 -6.56
C TRP A 63 5.24 9.20 -5.92
N GLN A 64 5.73 10.13 -6.73
CA GLN A 64 6.46 11.32 -6.31
C GLN A 64 5.60 12.28 -5.48
N GLU A 65 4.27 12.25 -5.62
CA GLU A 65 3.33 13.09 -4.88
C GLU A 65 3.09 12.57 -3.45
N ILE A 66 3.48 11.32 -3.17
CA ILE A 66 3.28 10.67 -1.88
C ILE A 66 4.29 11.15 -0.86
N PHE A 67 5.55 11.31 -1.26
CA PHE A 67 6.64 11.67 -0.36
C PHE A 67 6.54 13.10 0.24
N PRO A 68 6.01 14.11 -0.46
CA PRO A 68 5.74 15.43 0.14
C PRO A 68 4.63 15.46 1.19
N ALA A 69 3.76 14.45 1.23
CA ALA A 69 2.62 14.37 2.14
C ALA A 69 2.89 13.53 3.41
N LEU A 70 4.09 12.95 3.51
CA LEU A 70 4.57 12.08 4.60
C LEU A 70 5.68 12.77 5.40
#